data_AF-A0A4U1D040-F1
#
_entry.id   AF-A0A4U1D040-F1
#
_cell.length_a   1.000
_cell.length_b   1.000
_cell.length_c   1.000
_cell.angle_alpha   90.00
_cell.angle_beta   90.00
_cell.angle_gamma   90.00
#
_symmetry.space_group_name_H-M   'P 1'
#
loop_
_entity.id
_entity.type
_entity.pdbx_description
1 polymer ?
#
loop_
_entity_poly.entity_id
_entity_poly.type
_entity_poly.pdbx_seq_one_letter_code
_entity_poly.pdbx_strand_id
1 'polypeptide(L)'
;MEILLEIHLTTFTPVGPNRGMRRGLFKVNDRDYNKDPLFTASVEAYKFIEQIHRDAKYMGLNIDKVLWEDEDITEEVKKIRPIIPEDNLPF
;
A
#
# COMPACT_ATOMS: atom_id res chain seq x y z
N MET A 1 -6.70 17.16 0.21
CA MET A 1 -5.28 16.94 -0.11
C MET A 1 -5.21 15.68 -0.94
N GLU A 2 -4.41 15.69 -1.99
CA GLU A 2 -4.13 14.50 -2.79
C GLU A 2 -2.67 14.15 -2.58
N ILE A 3 -2.39 12.85 -2.39
CA ILE A 3 -1.04 12.33 -2.27
C ILE A 3 -0.76 11.39 -3.44
N LEU A 4 0.49 11.36 -3.87
CA LEU A 4 0.95 10.44 -4.90
C LEU A 4 1.65 9.25 -4.24
N LEU A 5 1.23 8.05 -4.61
CA LEU A 5 1.87 6.81 -4.18
C LEU A 5 2.38 6.01 -5.38
N GLU A 6 3.56 5.44 -5.23
CA GLU A 6 4.17 4.54 -6.21
C GLU A 6 4.67 3.28 -5.49
N ILE A 7 4.34 2.11 -6.02
CA ILE A 7 4.67 0.80 -5.47
C ILE A 7 5.44 0.03 -6.52
N HIS A 8 6.69 -0.29 -6.22
CA HIS A 8 7.48 -1.24 -6.98
C HIS A 8 7.26 -2.63 -6.40
N LEU A 9 7.02 -3.59 -7.30
CA LEU A 9 6.69 -4.95 -6.91
C LEU A 9 7.32 -5.95 -7.86
N THR A 10 7.60 -7.13 -7.34
CA THR A 10 8.01 -8.29 -8.12
C THR A 10 6.92 -9.33 -8.06
N THR A 11 6.44 -9.75 -9.23
CA THR A 11 5.53 -10.89 -9.38
C THR A 11 6.32 -12.12 -9.77
N PHE A 12 6.03 -13.26 -9.14
CA PHE A 12 6.64 -14.54 -9.42
C PHE A 12 5.68 -15.36 -10.27
N THR A 13 6.10 -15.64 -11.50
CA THR A 13 5.34 -16.41 -12.48
C THR A 13 6.12 -17.66 -12.89
N PRO A 14 5.50 -18.66 -13.55
CA PRO A 14 6.21 -19.85 -14.03
C PRO A 14 7.35 -19.56 -15.02
N VAL A 15 7.33 -18.39 -15.69
CA VAL A 15 8.38 -17.98 -16.63
C VAL A 15 9.50 -17.16 -15.98
N GLY A 16 9.40 -16.89 -14.68
CA GLY A 16 10.38 -16.12 -13.90
C GLY A 16 9.79 -14.91 -13.15
N PRO A 17 10.63 -14.19 -12.39
CA PRO A 17 10.22 -12.96 -11.72
C PRO A 17 10.04 -11.83 -12.73
N ASN A 18 8.95 -11.08 -12.59
CA ASN A 18 8.65 -9.90 -13.40
C ASN A 18 8.47 -8.68 -12.48
N ARG A 19 9.28 -7.64 -12.72
CA ARG A 19 9.23 -6.37 -11.98
C ARG A 19 8.16 -5.47 -12.58
N GLY A 20 7.33 -4.91 -11.72
CA GLY A 20 6.27 -3.99 -12.07
C GLY A 20 6.29 -2.74 -11.19
N MET A 21 5.51 -1.77 -11.63
CA MET A 21 5.26 -0.52 -10.90
C MET A 21 3.77 -0.23 -10.94
N ARG A 22 3.20 0.16 -9.81
CA ARG A 22 1.82 0.62 -9.67
C ARG A 22 1.86 2.01 -9.08
N ARG A 23 1.15 2.95 -9.71
CA ARG A 23 1.12 4.35 -9.28
C ARG A 23 -0.32 4.83 -9.19
N GLY A 24 -0.63 5.64 -8.19
CA GLY A 24 -1.96 6.20 -7.98
C GLY A 24 -1.94 7.54 -7.25
N LEU A 25 -2.96 8.35 -7.51
CA LEU A 25 -3.28 9.56 -6.76
C LEU A 25 -4.43 9.26 -5.82
N PHE A 26 -4.26 9.56 -4.54
CA PHE A 26 -5.21 9.22 -3.50
C PHE A 26 -5.64 10.47 -2.75
N LYS A 27 -6.95 10.64 -2.58
CA LYS A 27 -7.51 11.74 -1.80
C LYS A 27 -7.51 11.35 -0.32
N VAL A 28 -6.80 12.13 0.49
CA VAL A 28 -6.72 11.93 1.94
C VAL A 28 -7.43 13.06 2.69
N ASN A 29 -7.80 12.79 3.94
CA ASN A 29 -8.40 13.78 4.82
C ASN A 29 -7.36 14.84 5.21
N ASP A 30 -7.66 16.12 4.97
CA ASP A 30 -6.74 17.24 5.26
C ASP A 30 -6.35 17.32 6.74
N ARG A 31 -7.29 17.02 7.65
CA ARG A 31 -7.04 17.09 9.09
C ARG A 31 -6.08 16.00 9.56
N ASP A 32 -6.28 14.77 9.09
CA ASP A 32 -5.43 13.63 9.47
C ASP A 32 -4.05 13.79 8.85
N TYR A 33 -4.00 14.19 7.58
CA TYR A 33 -2.75 14.49 6.88
C TYR A 33 -1.95 15.59 7.59
N ASN A 34 -2.57 16.72 7.97
CA ASN A 34 -1.87 17.80 8.66
C ASN A 34 -1.38 17.40 10.07
N LYS A 35 -1.98 16.38 10.69
CA LYS A 35 -1.56 15.89 12.00
C LYS A 35 -0.35 14.96 11.91
N ASP A 36 -0.38 14.02 10.96
CA ASP A 36 0.71 13.08 10.70
C ASP A 36 0.69 12.68 9.21
N PRO A 37 1.42 13.42 8.35
CA PRO A 37 1.45 13.16 6.92
C PRO A 37 2.00 11.76 6.60
N LEU A 38 3.08 11.37 7.26
CA LEU A 38 3.78 10.12 7.03
C LEU A 38 2.90 8.92 7.39
N PHE A 39 2.26 8.95 8.56
CA PHE A 39 1.33 7.90 8.94
C PHE A 39 0.13 7.83 8.01
N THR A 40 -0.44 8.98 7.63
CA THR A 40 -1.58 9.05 6.70
C THR A 40 -1.22 8.46 5.33
N ALA A 41 -0.07 8.83 4.77
CA ALA A 41 0.41 8.28 3.51
C ALA A 41 0.70 6.78 3.61
N SER A 42 1.31 6.34 4.72
CA SER A 42 1.60 4.93 4.96
C SER A 42 0.31 4.09 5.03
N VAL A 43 -0.74 4.59 5.70
CA VAL A 43 -2.04 3.90 5.78
C VAL A 43 -2.68 3.79 4.40
N GLU A 44 -2.63 4.83 3.59
CA GLU A 44 -3.21 4.79 2.24
C GLU A 44 -2.40 3.87 1.31
N ALA A 45 -1.08 3.85 1.44
CA ALA A 45 -0.21 2.90 0.73
C ALA A 45 -0.50 1.45 1.13
N TYR A 46 -0.72 1.18 2.42
CA TYR A 46 -1.10 -0.15 2.89
C TYR A 46 -2.38 -0.63 2.20
N LYS A 47 -3.44 0.20 2.18
CA LYS A 47 -4.70 -0.14 1.48
C LYS A 47 -4.49 -0.39 -0.01
N PHE A 48 -3.62 0.40 -0.65
CA PHE A 48 -3.31 0.21 -2.07
C PHE A 48 -2.60 -1.12 -2.33
N ILE A 49 -1.64 -1.50 -1.47
CA ILE A 49 -1.00 -2.83 -1.50
C ILE A 49 -2.04 -3.95 -1.33
N GLU A 50 -2.97 -3.81 -0.38
CA GLU A 50 -4.04 -4.79 -0.20
C GLU A 50 -4.91 -4.93 -1.46
N GLN A 51 -5.23 -3.81 -2.12
CA GLN A 51 -5.95 -3.85 -3.39
C GLN A 51 -5.14 -4.57 -4.48
N ILE A 52 -3.85 -4.28 -4.61
CA ILE A 52 -2.96 -4.95 -5.55
C ILE A 52 -2.92 -6.46 -5.28
N HIS A 53 -2.84 -6.88 -4.01
CA HIS A 53 -2.89 -8.31 -3.64
C HIS A 53 -4.22 -8.96 -4.02
N ARG A 54 -5.36 -8.29 -3.78
CA ARG A 54 -6.68 -8.80 -4.16
C ARG A 54 -6.81 -8.96 -5.67
N ASP A 55 -6.27 -8.01 -6.44
CA ASP A 55 -6.30 -8.04 -7.91
C ASP A 55 -5.38 -9.11 -8.49
N ALA A 56 -4.25 -9.38 -7.83
CA ALA A 56 -3.24 -10.34 -8.27
C ALA A 56 -3.66 -11.81 -8.12
N LYS A 57 -4.84 -12.09 -7.53
CA LYS A 57 -5.52 -13.41 -7.44
C LYS A 57 -4.56 -14.59 -7.66
N TYR A 58 -3.78 -14.95 -6.65
CA TYR A 58 -2.91 -16.15 -6.61
C TYR A 58 -1.49 -16.07 -7.20
N MET A 59 -1.03 -14.93 -7.73
CA MET A 59 0.40 -14.78 -8.05
C MET A 59 1.24 -14.50 -6.80
N GLY A 60 2.42 -15.12 -6.71
CA GLY A 60 3.41 -14.74 -5.70
C GLY A 60 3.80 -13.28 -5.93
N LEU A 61 3.53 -12.41 -4.97
CA LEU A 61 3.77 -10.98 -5.09
C LEU A 61 4.66 -10.52 -3.93
N ASN A 62 5.74 -9.82 -4.25
CA ASN A 62 6.61 -9.16 -3.28
C ASN A 62 6.55 -7.66 -3.50
N ILE A 63 6.35 -6.91 -2.42
CA ILE A 63 6.47 -5.45 -2.42
C ILE A 63 7.94 -5.12 -2.20
N ASP A 64 8.57 -4.54 -3.22
CA ASP A 64 10.00 -4.24 -3.19
C ASP A 64 10.25 -2.86 -2.58
N LYS A 65 9.41 -1.88 -2.94
CA LYS A 65 9.56 -0.48 -2.52
C LYS A 65 8.23 0.26 -2.58
N VAL A 66 8.00 1.17 -1.64
CA VAL A 66 6.85 2.07 -1.60
C VAL A 66 7.34 3.51 -1.51
N LEU A 67 6.88 4.35 -2.43
CA LEU A 67 7.19 5.77 -2.49
C LEU A 67 5.94 6.60 -2.25
N TRP A 68 6.09 7.66 -1.46
CA TRP A 68 5.14 8.75 -1.30
C TRP A 68 5.84 10.05 -1.68
N GLU A 69 5.38 10.73 -2.74
CA GLU A 69 6.01 11.97 -3.22
C GLU A 69 7.55 11.88 -3.34
N ASP A 70 8.02 10.79 -3.94
CA ASP A 70 9.43 10.42 -4.11
C ASP A 70 10.19 10.00 -2.83
N GLU A 71 9.57 10.10 -1.64
CA GLU A 71 10.12 9.60 -0.37
C GLU A 71 9.84 8.11 -0.18
N ASP A 72 10.86 7.34 0.23
CA ASP A 72 10.72 5.91 0.52
C ASP A 72 10.13 5.68 1.91
N ILE A 73 8.92 5.13 1.96
CA ILE A 73 8.16 4.85 3.18
C ILE A 73 7.97 3.34 3.42
N THR A 74 8.77 2.50 2.77
CA THR A 74 8.60 1.05 2.78
C THR A 74 8.59 0.46 4.19
N GLU A 75 9.49 0.92 5.06
CA GLU A 75 9.60 0.41 6.43
C GLU A 75 8.43 0.89 7.31
N GLU A 76 7.90 2.08 7.06
CA GLU A 76 6.77 2.67 7.75
C GLU A 76 5.49 1.88 7.42
N VAL A 77 5.29 1.56 6.14
CA VAL A 77 4.16 0.75 5.68
C VAL A 77 4.22 -0.66 6.27
N LYS A 78 5.40 -1.27 6.39
CA LYS A 78 5.57 -2.59 7.04
C LYS A 78 5.19 -2.59 8.53
N LYS A 79 5.34 -1.45 9.22
CA LYS A 79 4.96 -1.31 10.64
C LYS A 79 3.45 -1.21 10.82
N ILE A 80 2.70 -0.91 9.75
CA ILE A 80 1.24 -0.86 9.82
C ILE A 80 0.71 -2.26 10.07
N ARG A 81 0.12 -2.41 11.25
CA ARG A 81 -0.71 -3.56 11.55
C ARG A 81 -2.09 -3.28 10.97
N PRO A 82 -2.70 -4.24 10.25
CA PRO A 82 -4.08 -4.08 9.84
C PRO A 82 -4.91 -3.83 11.09
N ILE A 83 -5.59 -2.69 11.14
CA ILE A 83 -6.68 -2.49 12.09
C ILE A 83 -7.82 -3.31 11.51
N ILE A 84 -7.82 -4.61 11.79
CA ILE A 84 -8.98 -5.45 11.55
C ILE A 84 -10.05 -4.90 12.48
N PRO A 85 -11.14 -4.29 11.98
CA PRO A 85 -12.27 -4.00 12.85
C PRO A 85 -12.64 -5.33 13.52
N GLU A 86 -12.79 -5.37 14.85
CA GLU A 86 -13.32 -6.55 15.51
C GLU A 86 -14.54 -7.02 14.72
N ASP A 87 -14.46 -8.25 14.22
CA ASP A 87 -15.50 -8.84 13.40
C ASP A 87 -16.67 -9.16 14.35
N ASN A 88 -17.47 -8.13 14.65
CA ASN A 88 -18.68 -8.22 15.46
C ASN A 88 -19.84 -8.81 14.64
N LEU A 89 -19.52 -9.72 13.72
CA LEU A 89 -20.52 -10.44 12.95
C LEU A 89 -21.10 -11.54 13.84
N PRO A 90 -22.43 -11.56 14.10
CA PRO A 90 -23.08 -12.60 14.88
C PRO A 90 -23.39 -13.80 13.98
N PHE A 91 -22.36 -14.52 13.54
CA PHE A 91 -22.50 -15.86 13.00
C PHE A 91 -21.46 -16.81 13.57
#